data_AF-A0A944C267-F1
#
_entry.id   AF-A0A944C267-F1
#
_cell.length_a   1.000
_cell.length_b   1.000
_cell.length_c   1.000
_cell.angle_alpha   90.00
_cell.angle_beta   90.00
_cell.angle_gamma   90.00
#
_symmetry.space_group_name_H-M   'P 1'
#
loop_
_entity.id
_entity.type
_entity.pdbx_description
1 polymer ?
#
loop_
_entity_poly.entity_id
_entity_poly.type
_entity_poly.pdbx_seq_one_letter_code
_entity_poly.pdbx_strand_id
1 'polypeptide(L)'
;GKTLLMKDIANAIARNHPNTYLMMLLIDERPEEVTDMMRTVKAEVIASTFDEPAARHVKIADMVLHKAKRMVECGHDVVIFLDSITRLARAYNTVAPTSGKILTGGVDANALQKPKRFFGAARNIEGGGSLTIIATALIDTGSKMDEVIFEEFKGTGNMELQLERSLSNKRIFPAVNLTASSTRRDDLLHDDVTLKRMWVLRNYIAEMNPVEAMTEMKKRIENTKDNTEFLLSMNG
;
A
#
# COMPACT_ATOMS: atom_id res chain seq x y z
N GLY A 1 5.69 -11.45 0.73
CA GLY A 1 5.62 -11.05 -0.70
C GLY A 1 5.05 -9.66 -0.92
N LYS A 2 5.43 -8.65 -0.12
CA LYS A 2 4.95 -7.26 -0.30
C LYS A 2 5.45 -6.67 -1.62
N THR A 3 6.75 -6.78 -1.86
CA THR A 3 7.43 -6.28 -3.07
C THR A 3 6.89 -6.92 -4.35
N LEU A 4 6.63 -8.23 -4.34
CA LEU A 4 6.03 -8.93 -5.49
C LEU A 4 4.63 -8.39 -5.80
N LEU A 5 3.78 -8.28 -4.78
CA LEU A 5 2.43 -7.76 -4.94
C LEU A 5 2.41 -6.31 -5.41
N MET A 6 3.33 -5.48 -4.90
CA MET A 6 3.49 -4.10 -5.34
C MET A 6 3.88 -4.01 -6.83
N LYS A 7 4.80 -4.87 -7.29
CA LYS A 7 5.18 -4.97 -8.71
C LYS A 7 4.00 -5.37 -9.58
N ASP A 8 3.24 -6.38 -9.15
CA ASP A 8 2.07 -6.86 -9.87
C ASP A 8 1.00 -5.77 -10.02
N ILE A 9 0.74 -5.01 -8.94
CA ILE A 9 -0.19 -3.87 -8.97
C ILE A 9 0.33 -2.77 -9.91
N ALA A 10 1.61 -2.37 -9.78
CA ALA A 10 2.18 -1.33 -10.63
C ALA A 10 2.11 -1.69 -12.13
N ASN A 11 2.45 -2.94 -12.48
CA ASN A 11 2.38 -3.42 -13.85
C ASN A 11 0.94 -3.62 -14.35
N ALA A 12 -0.02 -3.92 -13.47
CA ALA A 12 -1.44 -3.93 -13.82
C ALA A 12 -1.93 -2.53 -14.15
N ILE A 13 -1.60 -1.51 -13.33
CA ILE A 13 -1.97 -0.12 -13.60
C ILE A 13 -1.31 0.37 -14.90
N ALA A 14 -0.02 0.10 -15.10
CA ALA A 14 0.69 0.52 -16.32
C ALA A 14 0.08 -0.04 -17.61
N ARG A 15 -0.53 -1.24 -17.55
CA ARG A 15 -1.21 -1.89 -18.68
C ARG A 15 -2.62 -1.38 -18.89
N ASN A 16 -3.39 -1.23 -17.81
CA ASN A 16 -4.82 -0.92 -17.88
C ASN A 16 -5.12 0.59 -17.89
N HIS A 17 -4.20 1.41 -17.35
CA HIS A 17 -4.31 2.86 -17.23
C HIS A 17 -3.01 3.54 -17.70
N PRO A 18 -2.70 3.51 -19.01
CA PRO A 18 -1.41 3.98 -19.54
C PRO A 18 -1.18 5.49 -19.40
N ASN A 19 -2.23 6.27 -19.13
CA ASN A 19 -2.15 7.72 -18.90
C ASN A 19 -1.80 8.07 -17.45
N THR A 20 -1.87 7.11 -16.53
CA THR A 20 -1.52 7.32 -15.13
C THR A 20 -0.01 7.38 -14.96
N TYR A 21 0.48 8.41 -14.28
CA TYR A 21 1.89 8.57 -14.01
C TYR A 21 2.30 7.76 -12.78
N LEU A 22 3.17 6.77 -12.96
CA LEU A 22 3.61 5.87 -11.90
C LEU A 22 4.98 6.28 -11.37
N MET A 23 5.07 6.47 -10.06
CA MET A 23 6.31 6.71 -9.32
C MET A 23 6.53 5.59 -8.30
N MET A 24 7.68 4.94 -8.34
CA MET A 24 8.12 3.96 -7.33
C MET A 24 9.15 4.64 -6.42
N LEU A 25 8.75 4.97 -5.20
CA LEU A 25 9.61 5.58 -4.18
C LEU A 25 10.12 4.51 -3.21
N LEU A 26 11.41 4.19 -3.31
CA LEU A 26 12.07 3.18 -2.49
C LEU A 26 12.97 3.85 -1.44
N ILE A 27 12.68 3.62 -0.16
CA ILE A 27 13.35 4.28 0.96
C ILE A 27 13.99 3.24 1.88
N ASP A 28 15.30 3.42 2.12
CA ASP A 28 16.08 2.59 3.04
C ASP A 28 15.99 1.10 2.66
N GLU A 29 15.98 0.83 1.36
CA GLU A 29 15.86 -0.51 0.79
C GLU A 29 17.18 -0.97 0.16
N ARG A 30 17.29 -2.28 -0.10
CA ARG A 30 18.54 -2.87 -0.58
C ARG A 30 18.83 -2.55 -2.05
N PRO A 31 20.09 -2.29 -2.44
CA PRO A 31 20.45 -1.96 -3.83
C PRO A 31 19.99 -2.99 -4.87
N GLU A 32 20.01 -4.29 -4.54
CA GLU A 32 19.56 -5.36 -5.42
C GLU A 32 18.04 -5.32 -5.65
N GLU A 33 17.26 -4.95 -4.64
CA GLU A 33 15.81 -4.81 -4.75
C GLU A 33 15.42 -3.58 -5.58
N VAL A 34 16.18 -2.49 -5.43
CA VAL A 34 16.06 -1.28 -6.26
C VAL A 34 16.34 -1.60 -7.72
N THR A 35 17.44 -2.31 -7.99
CA THR A 35 17.84 -2.68 -9.35
C THR A 35 16.80 -3.58 -10.01
N ASP A 36 16.25 -4.54 -9.27
CA ASP A 36 15.19 -5.41 -9.75
C ASP A 36 13.92 -4.60 -10.07
N MET A 37 13.55 -3.63 -9.23
CA MET A 37 12.39 -2.76 -9.47
C MET A 37 12.55 -1.93 -10.75
N MET A 38 13.75 -1.37 -10.98
CA MET A 38 14.08 -0.58 -12.18
C MET A 38 13.95 -1.39 -13.48
N ARG A 39 14.18 -2.71 -13.42
CA ARG A 39 14.14 -3.59 -14.60
C ARG A 39 12.77 -4.18 -14.85
N THR A 40 11.92 -4.29 -13.82
CA THR A 40 10.69 -5.08 -13.86
C THR A 40 9.41 -4.26 -13.88
N VAL A 41 9.47 -2.98 -13.51
CA VAL A 41 8.28 -2.11 -13.42
C VAL A 41 8.36 -0.95 -14.40
N LYS A 42 7.30 -0.75 -15.17
CA LYS A 42 7.16 0.39 -16.09
C LYS A 42 6.71 1.65 -15.31
N ALA A 43 7.59 2.19 -14.48
CA ALA A 43 7.36 3.38 -13.67
C ALA A 43 8.66 4.19 -13.52
N GLU A 44 8.54 5.46 -13.12
CA GLU A 44 9.70 6.23 -12.69
C GLU A 44 10.16 5.70 -11.32
N VAL A 45 11.35 5.08 -11.26
CA VAL A 45 11.90 4.53 -10.02
C VAL A 45 12.85 5.53 -9.37
N ILE A 46 12.52 5.96 -8.16
CA ILE A 46 13.25 6.94 -7.36
C ILE A 46 13.64 6.26 -6.05
N ALA A 47 14.95 6.14 -5.79
CA ALA A 47 15.43 5.37 -4.65
C ALA A 47 16.44 6.12 -3.78
N SER A 48 16.42 5.80 -2.49
CA SER A 48 17.48 6.09 -1.53
C SER A 48 17.75 4.82 -0.76
N THR A 49 18.86 4.13 -1.06
CA THR A 49 19.22 2.86 -0.42
C THR A 49 19.60 3.05 1.05
N PHE A 50 19.70 1.96 1.80
CA PHE A 50 20.06 1.98 3.22
C PHE A 50 21.47 2.56 3.52
N ASP A 51 22.33 2.68 2.50
CA ASP A 51 23.66 3.29 2.64
C ASP A 51 23.59 4.82 2.84
N GLU A 52 22.45 5.41 2.54
CA GLU A 52 22.24 6.85 2.56
C GLU A 52 21.72 7.33 3.92
N PRO A 53 22.02 8.57 4.34
CA PRO A 53 21.55 9.08 5.62
C PRO A 53 20.04 9.36 5.63
N ALA A 54 19.42 9.27 6.81
CA ALA A 54 17.99 9.55 7.02
C ALA A 54 17.54 10.92 6.45
N ALA A 55 18.40 11.94 6.54
CA ALA A 55 18.12 13.27 5.96
C ALA A 55 17.92 13.23 4.44
N ARG A 56 18.65 12.35 3.73
CA ARG A 56 18.48 12.16 2.28
C ARG A 56 17.16 11.45 1.98
N HIS A 57 16.78 10.44 2.75
CA HIS A 57 15.48 9.77 2.59
C HIS A 57 14.33 10.76 2.67
N VAL A 58 14.34 11.60 3.70
CA VAL A 58 13.34 12.67 3.91
C VAL A 58 13.34 13.64 2.73
N LYS A 59 14.51 14.13 2.32
CA LYS A 59 14.64 15.09 1.22
C LYS A 59 14.11 14.54 -0.11
N ILE A 60 14.45 13.29 -0.44
CA ILE A 60 13.98 12.64 -1.67
C ILE A 60 12.47 12.45 -1.63
N ALA A 61 11.92 11.96 -0.51
CA ALA A 61 10.47 11.80 -0.36
C ALA A 61 9.72 13.13 -0.53
N ASP A 62 10.20 14.22 0.06
CA ASP A 62 9.61 15.55 -0.09
C ASP A 62 9.64 16.04 -1.55
N MET A 63 10.73 15.80 -2.28
CA MET A 63 10.83 16.13 -3.70
C MET A 63 9.83 15.34 -4.55
N VAL A 64 9.69 14.03 -4.31
CA VAL A 64 8.71 13.19 -5.01
C VAL A 64 7.28 13.68 -4.73
N LEU A 65 6.97 13.98 -3.47
CA LEU A 65 5.64 14.48 -3.11
C LEU A 65 5.32 15.82 -3.78
N HIS A 66 6.28 16.75 -3.81
CA HIS A 66 6.08 18.03 -4.48
C HIS A 66 5.91 17.86 -5.99
N LYS A 67 6.70 17.00 -6.62
CA LYS A 67 6.53 16.66 -8.04
C LYS A 67 5.11 16.13 -8.31
N ALA A 68 4.67 15.14 -7.54
CA ALA A 68 3.35 14.54 -7.71
C ALA A 68 2.22 15.56 -7.53
N LYS A 69 2.31 16.45 -6.52
CA LYS A 69 1.33 17.52 -6.30
C LYS A 69 1.22 18.48 -7.49
N ARG A 70 2.35 18.91 -8.04
CA ARG A 70 2.36 19.79 -9.23
C ARG A 70 1.74 19.11 -10.44
N MET A 71 1.98 17.80 -10.63
CA MET A 71 1.37 17.04 -11.72
C MET A 71 -0.16 16.93 -11.56
N VAL A 72 -0.64 16.66 -10.35
CA VAL A 72 -2.06 16.57 -10.02
C VAL A 72 -2.78 17.91 -10.23
N GLU A 73 -2.13 19.02 -9.85
CA GLU A 73 -2.63 20.39 -10.13
C GLU A 73 -2.75 20.67 -11.62
N CYS A 74 -1.90 20.06 -12.45
CA CYS A 74 -1.98 20.11 -13.91
C CYS A 74 -2.96 19.07 -14.50
N GLY A 75 -3.78 18.41 -13.69
CA GLY A 75 -4.81 17.46 -14.16
C GLY A 75 -4.34 16.02 -14.38
N HIS A 76 -3.15 15.63 -13.92
CA HIS A 76 -2.64 14.26 -14.10
C HIS A 76 -3.06 13.35 -12.96
N ASP A 77 -3.40 12.10 -13.29
CA ASP A 77 -3.51 11.02 -12.31
C ASP A 77 -2.12 10.46 -11.99
N VAL A 78 -1.73 10.54 -10.72
CA VAL A 78 -0.42 10.12 -10.23
C VAL A 78 -0.58 9.04 -9.19
N VAL A 79 0.19 7.95 -9.32
CA VAL A 79 0.28 6.88 -8.31
C VAL A 79 1.71 6.83 -7.78
N ILE A 80 1.86 7.00 -6.46
CA ILE A 80 3.11 6.75 -5.76
C ILE A 80 3.02 5.39 -5.05
N PHE A 81 3.92 4.49 -5.41
CA PHE A 81 4.20 3.29 -4.63
C PHE A 81 5.35 3.57 -3.68
N LEU A 82 5.11 3.50 -2.37
CA LEU A 82 6.12 3.76 -1.34
C LEU A 82 6.52 2.46 -0.62
N ASP A 83 7.77 2.03 -0.78
CA ASP A 83 8.35 0.91 -0.04
C ASP A 83 9.52 1.43 0.82
N SER A 84 9.36 1.71 2.12
CA SER A 84 8.12 1.60 2.93
C SER A 84 7.81 2.85 3.75
N ILE A 85 6.54 3.01 4.13
CA ILE A 85 6.13 4.14 4.98
C ILE A 85 6.70 4.05 6.39
N THR A 86 6.91 2.83 6.90
CA THR A 86 7.53 2.59 8.21
C THR A 86 8.97 3.10 8.24
N ARG A 87 9.77 2.76 7.22
CA ARG A 87 11.14 3.25 7.08
C ARG A 87 11.19 4.76 6.90
N LEU A 88 10.29 5.33 6.10
CA LEU A 88 10.19 6.79 5.95
C LEU A 88 9.87 7.48 7.28
N ALA A 89 8.91 6.97 8.05
CA ALA A 89 8.55 7.52 9.36
C ALA A 89 9.71 7.43 10.36
N ARG A 90 10.49 6.34 10.36
CA ARG A 90 11.73 6.23 11.15
C ARG A 90 12.74 7.30 10.76
N ALA A 91 12.96 7.53 9.46
CA ALA A 91 13.87 8.56 8.98
C ALA A 91 13.43 9.97 9.44
N TYR A 92 12.13 10.26 9.40
CA TYR A 92 11.59 11.51 9.96
C TYR A 92 11.80 11.64 11.47
N ASN A 93 11.64 10.55 12.23
CA ASN A 93 11.89 10.55 13.68
C ASN A 93 13.36 10.81 14.02
N THR A 94 14.30 10.28 13.22
CA THR A 94 15.73 10.53 13.41
C THR A 94 16.13 11.97 13.09
N VAL A 95 15.49 12.61 12.11
CA VAL A 95 15.84 13.96 11.63
C VAL A 95 15.08 15.06 12.37
N ALA A 96 13.96 14.74 13.02
CA ALA A 96 13.14 15.71 13.74
C ALA A 96 13.89 16.30 14.95
N PRO A 97 13.82 17.62 15.18
CA PRO A 97 14.25 18.21 16.44
C PRO A 97 13.44 17.63 17.60
N THR A 98 14.10 17.34 18.72
CA THR A 98 13.46 16.80 19.92
C THR A 98 12.40 17.78 20.45
N SER A 99 11.16 17.31 20.56
CA SER A 99 10.04 18.09 21.12
C SER A 99 10.02 18.13 22.65
N GLY A 100 10.88 17.33 23.29
CA GLY A 100 10.87 17.08 24.73
C GLY A 100 9.77 16.11 25.18
N LYS A 101 8.93 15.62 24.26
CA LYS A 101 7.86 14.65 24.53
C LYS A 101 8.04 13.41 23.66
N ILE A 102 8.48 12.33 24.30
CA ILE A 102 8.66 11.02 23.65
C ILE A 102 7.42 10.17 23.95
N LEU A 103 6.75 9.71 22.90
CA LEU A 103 5.64 8.77 22.96
C LEU A 103 6.14 7.34 23.20
N THR A 104 5.22 6.44 23.51
CA THR A 104 5.49 5.00 23.59
C THR A 104 6.26 4.53 22.35
N GLY A 105 7.25 3.65 22.54
CA GLY A 105 8.06 3.13 21.44
C GLY A 105 9.19 4.05 20.95
N GLY A 106 9.46 5.17 21.64
CA GLY A 106 10.61 6.03 21.31
C GLY A 106 10.36 6.99 20.14
N VAL A 107 9.08 7.22 19.82
CA VAL A 107 8.66 8.14 18.75
C VAL A 107 8.46 9.53 19.34
N ASP A 108 9.10 10.54 18.76
CA ASP A 108 8.85 11.93 19.16
C ASP A 108 7.43 12.37 18.76
N ALA A 109 6.75 13.11 19.64
CA ALA A 109 5.36 13.53 19.41
C ALA A 109 5.14 14.32 18.10
N ASN A 110 6.17 15.03 17.61
CA ASN A 110 6.10 15.79 16.36
C ASN A 110 6.66 15.03 15.15
N ALA A 111 7.39 13.93 15.36
CA ALA A 111 8.05 13.19 14.28
C ALA A 111 7.07 12.64 13.25
N LEU A 112 5.87 12.24 13.66
CA LEU A 112 4.88 11.63 12.77
C LEU A 112 4.04 12.64 11.98
N GLN A 113 4.11 13.94 12.29
CA GLN A 113 3.30 14.94 11.60
C GLN A 113 3.63 15.02 10.10
N LYS A 114 4.92 15.04 9.74
CA LYS A 114 5.36 15.12 8.34
C LYS A 114 5.04 13.83 7.55
N PRO A 115 5.37 12.62 8.05
CA PRO A 115 4.93 11.38 7.42
C PRO A 115 3.41 11.29 7.22
N LYS A 116 2.60 11.68 8.22
CA LYS A 116 1.14 11.70 8.08
C LYS A 116 0.67 12.68 7.01
N ARG A 117 1.30 13.85 6.89
CA ARG A 117 1.03 14.81 5.80
C ARG A 117 1.45 14.27 4.43
N PHE A 118 2.53 13.50 4.35
CA PHE A 118 2.94 12.83 3.12
C PHE A 118 1.85 11.84 2.68
N PHE A 119 1.45 10.93 3.57
CA PHE A 119 0.47 9.90 3.24
C PHE A 119 -0.94 10.47 3.01
N GLY A 120 -1.37 11.41 3.85
CA GLY A 120 -2.63 12.14 3.70
C GLY A 120 -2.65 13.16 2.55
N ALA A 121 -1.58 13.27 1.76
CA ALA A 121 -1.63 14.00 0.52
C ALA A 121 -2.48 13.28 -0.54
N ALA A 122 -2.56 11.95 -0.47
CA ALA A 122 -3.39 11.14 -1.37
C ALA A 122 -4.86 11.60 -1.31
N ARG A 123 -5.43 11.91 -2.47
CA ARG A 123 -6.82 12.38 -2.62
C ARG A 123 -7.25 12.38 -4.08
N ASN A 124 -8.54 12.28 -4.28
CA ASN A 124 -9.18 12.60 -5.56
C ASN A 124 -9.57 14.10 -5.57
N ILE A 125 -9.32 14.82 -6.67
CA ILE A 125 -9.66 16.25 -6.80
C ILE A 125 -10.75 16.39 -7.87
N GLU A 126 -11.90 16.93 -7.49
CA GLU A 126 -12.98 17.22 -8.44
C GLU A 126 -12.54 18.27 -9.46
N GLY A 127 -12.68 17.95 -10.75
CA GLY A 127 -12.23 18.81 -11.86
C GLY A 127 -10.72 18.90 -12.04
N GLY A 128 -9.94 18.09 -11.32
CA GLY A 128 -8.48 17.97 -11.45
C GLY A 128 -8.03 16.53 -11.66
N GLY A 129 -6.75 16.26 -11.41
CA GLY A 129 -6.22 14.89 -11.36
C GLY A 129 -6.40 14.24 -9.99
N SER A 130 -5.93 13.00 -9.85
CA SER A 130 -5.91 12.28 -8.57
C SER A 130 -4.49 11.96 -8.11
N LEU A 131 -4.26 11.96 -6.80
CA LEU A 131 -3.04 11.43 -6.18
C LEU A 131 -3.39 10.18 -5.39
N THR A 132 -2.92 9.03 -5.87
CA THR A 132 -3.01 7.75 -5.17
C THR A 132 -1.67 7.42 -4.53
N ILE A 133 -1.65 7.02 -3.26
CA ILE A 133 -0.44 6.55 -2.59
C ILE A 133 -0.71 5.15 -2.04
N ILE A 134 0.05 4.16 -2.52
CA ILE A 134 0.04 2.79 -2.01
C ILE A 134 1.38 2.58 -1.31
N ALA A 135 1.34 2.43 0.01
CA ALA A 135 2.54 2.26 0.80
C ALA A 135 2.55 0.92 1.53
N THR A 136 3.72 0.28 1.60
CA THR A 136 3.91 -0.87 2.48
C THR A 136 4.14 -0.40 3.91
N ALA A 137 3.56 -1.13 4.86
CA ALA A 137 3.85 -0.99 6.28
C ALA A 137 4.46 -2.31 6.80
N LEU A 138 5.34 -2.18 7.79
CA LEU A 138 5.87 -3.31 8.54
C LEU A 138 5.08 -3.46 9.84
N ILE A 139 4.57 -4.67 10.08
CA ILE A 139 3.93 -5.09 11.32
C ILE A 139 4.63 -6.35 11.84
N ASP A 140 4.42 -6.69 13.11
CA ASP A 140 5.03 -7.85 13.78
C ASP A 140 6.56 -7.92 13.65
N THR A 141 7.21 -6.76 13.71
CA THR A 141 8.68 -6.63 13.69
C THR A 141 9.30 -6.84 15.08
N GLY A 142 8.48 -6.88 16.13
CA GLY A 142 8.93 -6.85 17.53
C GLY A 142 9.34 -5.46 18.03
N SER A 143 9.24 -4.43 17.17
CA SER A 143 9.52 -3.04 17.53
C SER A 143 8.22 -2.31 17.90
N LYS A 144 8.13 -1.88 19.17
CA LYS A 144 7.03 -0.99 19.63
C LYS A 144 6.93 0.31 18.82
N MET A 145 8.05 0.78 18.27
CA MET A 145 8.08 1.94 17.40
C MET A 145 7.25 1.71 16.12
N ASP A 146 7.39 0.53 15.51
CA ASP A 146 6.70 0.21 14.27
C ASP A 146 5.21 -0.01 14.49
N GLU A 147 4.84 -0.61 15.64
CA GLU A 147 3.44 -0.75 16.06
C GLU A 147 2.77 0.62 16.19
N VAL A 148 3.42 1.57 16.87
CA VAL A 148 2.91 2.95 17.01
C VAL A 148 2.81 3.66 15.66
N ILE A 149 3.83 3.51 14.81
CA ILE A 149 3.81 4.07 13.45
C ILE A 149 2.63 3.49 12.64
N PHE A 150 2.42 2.18 12.70
CA PHE A 150 1.35 1.52 11.97
C PHE A 150 -0.03 2.02 12.41
N GLU A 151 -0.30 2.07 13.71
CA GLU A 151 -1.59 2.55 14.24
C GLU A 151 -1.89 4.01 13.83
N GLU A 152 -0.87 4.87 13.83
CA GLU A 152 -1.00 6.27 13.40
C GLU A 152 -1.35 6.42 11.91
N PHE A 153 -0.85 5.52 11.06
CA PHE A 153 -1.18 5.51 9.63
C PHE A 153 -2.48 4.80 9.30
N LYS A 154 -2.87 3.80 10.10
CA LYS A 154 -4.16 3.10 9.97
C LYS A 154 -5.34 4.08 10.03
N GLY A 155 -5.26 5.07 10.93
CA GLY A 155 -6.25 6.15 11.03
C GLY A 155 -6.24 7.14 9.85
N THR A 156 -5.14 7.21 9.11
CA THR A 156 -4.96 8.17 8.00
C THR A 156 -5.40 7.58 6.66
N GLY A 157 -5.19 6.28 6.44
CA GLY A 157 -5.55 5.57 5.22
C GLY A 157 -7.05 5.25 5.09
N ASN A 158 -7.46 4.87 3.89
CA ASN A 158 -8.81 4.39 3.58
C ASN A 158 -8.84 2.99 2.94
N MET A 159 -7.68 2.37 2.68
CA MET A 159 -7.55 1.01 2.17
C MET A 159 -6.45 0.28 2.92
N GLU A 160 -6.73 -0.96 3.32
CA GLU A 160 -5.82 -1.86 4.00
C GLU A 160 -5.80 -3.21 3.27
N LEU A 161 -4.61 -3.63 2.82
CA LEU A 161 -4.37 -4.94 2.23
C LEU A 161 -3.39 -5.72 3.12
N GLN A 162 -3.95 -6.54 4.01
CA GLN A 162 -3.18 -7.25 5.01
C GLN A 162 -2.61 -8.54 4.45
N LEU A 163 -1.33 -8.79 4.67
CA LEU A 163 -0.67 -10.03 4.25
C LEU A 163 -0.42 -10.94 5.45
N GLU A 164 -0.76 -12.20 5.29
CA GLU A 164 -0.74 -13.20 6.37
C GLU A 164 0.52 -14.06 6.31
N ARG A 165 1.27 -14.14 7.42
CA ARG A 165 2.49 -14.97 7.48
C ARG A 165 2.17 -16.46 7.36
N SER A 166 1.06 -16.92 7.94
CA SER A 166 0.64 -18.32 7.89
C SER A 166 0.38 -18.82 6.46
N LEU A 167 -0.14 -17.98 5.57
CA LEU A 167 -0.28 -18.26 4.13
C LEU A 167 1.08 -18.38 3.45
N SER A 168 1.96 -17.40 3.66
CA SER A 168 3.30 -17.38 3.04
C SER A 168 4.16 -18.56 3.49
N ASN A 169 4.08 -18.98 4.76
CA ASN A 169 4.82 -20.13 5.29
C ASN A 169 4.38 -21.44 4.62
N LYS A 170 3.10 -21.56 4.24
CA LYS A 170 2.55 -22.68 3.48
C LYS A 170 2.72 -22.54 1.96
N ARG A 171 3.44 -21.51 1.49
CA ARG A 171 3.62 -21.18 0.07
C ARG A 171 2.30 -20.92 -0.68
N ILE A 172 1.29 -20.41 0.02
CA ILE A 172 0.03 -19.99 -0.58
C ILE A 172 0.17 -18.51 -0.98
N PHE A 173 0.09 -18.23 -2.27
CA PHE A 173 0.18 -16.89 -2.84
C PHE A 173 -1.00 -16.58 -3.78
N PRO A 174 -1.47 -15.32 -3.83
CA PRO A 174 -1.05 -14.19 -2.98
C PRO A 174 -1.42 -14.41 -1.50
N ALA A 175 -0.53 -14.03 -0.59
CA ALA A 175 -0.67 -14.29 0.85
C ALA A 175 -1.55 -13.24 1.53
N VAL A 176 -2.72 -12.95 0.95
CA VAL A 176 -3.63 -11.89 1.41
C VAL A 176 -4.61 -12.45 2.43
N ASN A 177 -4.76 -11.76 3.56
CA ASN A 177 -5.83 -12.01 4.51
C ASN A 177 -7.11 -11.32 4.01
N LEU A 178 -8.01 -12.10 3.40
CA LEU A 178 -9.20 -11.59 2.74
C LEU A 178 -10.20 -10.96 3.71
N THR A 179 -10.34 -11.51 4.91
CA THR A 179 -11.30 -11.04 5.92
C THR A 179 -10.80 -9.76 6.60
N ALA A 180 -9.49 -9.66 6.86
CA ALA A 180 -8.89 -8.48 7.48
C ALA A 180 -8.63 -7.31 6.50
N SER A 181 -8.56 -7.58 5.19
CA SER A 181 -8.37 -6.53 4.18
C SER A 181 -9.67 -5.81 3.85
N SER A 182 -9.62 -4.49 3.66
CA SER A 182 -10.81 -3.67 3.39
C SER A 182 -10.49 -2.35 2.71
N THR A 183 -11.50 -1.75 2.09
CA THR A 183 -11.47 -0.38 1.57
C THR A 183 -12.71 0.34 2.08
N ARG A 184 -12.54 1.56 2.61
CA ARG A 184 -13.65 2.41 3.02
C ARG A 184 -14.35 2.96 1.79
N ARG A 185 -15.68 3.01 1.84
CA ARG A 185 -16.52 3.54 0.76
C ARG A 185 -16.28 2.84 -0.59
N ASP A 186 -16.11 1.52 -0.56
CA ASP A 186 -16.04 0.69 -1.77
C ASP A 186 -17.34 0.71 -2.59
N ASP A 187 -18.45 1.16 -1.98
CA ASP A 187 -19.71 1.51 -2.67
C ASP A 187 -19.55 2.53 -3.79
N LEU A 188 -18.51 3.37 -3.74
CA LEU A 188 -18.23 4.36 -4.78
C LEU A 188 -17.38 3.80 -5.93
N LEU A 189 -16.83 2.59 -5.78
CA LEU A 189 -15.87 1.99 -6.71
C LEU A 189 -16.46 0.83 -7.51
N HIS A 190 -17.59 0.30 -7.07
CA HIS A 190 -18.22 -0.89 -7.65
C HIS A 190 -19.71 -0.64 -7.91
N ASP A 191 -20.26 -1.30 -8.92
CA ASP A 191 -21.70 -1.30 -9.18
C ASP A 191 -22.46 -2.16 -8.14
N ASP A 192 -23.77 -1.94 -8.04
CA ASP A 192 -24.66 -2.61 -7.08
C ASP A 192 -24.62 -4.14 -7.17
N VAL A 193 -24.45 -4.71 -8.38
CA VAL A 193 -24.41 -6.16 -8.56
C VAL A 193 -23.12 -6.71 -7.97
N THR A 194 -21.99 -6.09 -8.32
CA THR A 194 -20.67 -6.45 -7.76
C THR A 194 -20.67 -6.34 -6.24
N LEU A 195 -21.20 -5.25 -5.66
CA LEU A 195 -21.27 -5.06 -4.21
C LEU A 195 -22.07 -6.16 -3.51
N LYS A 196 -23.25 -6.51 -4.02
CA LYS A 196 -24.08 -7.58 -3.45
C LYS A 196 -23.35 -8.94 -3.48
N ARG A 197 -22.66 -9.23 -4.58
CA ARG A 197 -21.89 -10.48 -4.73
C ARG A 197 -20.67 -10.52 -3.81
N MET A 198 -19.94 -9.42 -3.71
CA MET A 198 -18.83 -9.27 -2.77
C MET A 198 -19.29 -9.44 -1.31
N TRP A 199 -20.49 -8.94 -0.96
CA TRP A 199 -21.06 -9.11 0.38
C TRP A 199 -21.39 -10.57 0.69
N VAL A 200 -22.06 -11.27 -0.22
CA VAL A 200 -22.32 -12.72 -0.09
C VAL A 200 -21.00 -13.49 0.08
N LEU A 201 -20.00 -13.14 -0.73
CA LEU A 201 -18.68 -13.74 -0.64
C LEU A 201 -18.02 -13.50 0.71
N ARG A 202 -18.04 -12.25 1.21
CA ARG A 202 -17.46 -11.92 2.51
C ARG A 202 -18.13 -12.68 3.64
N ASN A 203 -19.45 -12.83 3.62
CA ASN A 203 -20.17 -13.64 4.61
C ASN A 203 -19.78 -15.12 4.53
N TYR A 204 -19.63 -15.66 3.31
CA TYR A 204 -19.24 -17.05 3.10
C TYR A 204 -17.86 -17.38 3.71
N ILE A 205 -16.90 -16.46 3.60
CA ILE A 205 -15.54 -16.67 4.14
C ILE A 205 -15.36 -16.12 5.57
N ALA A 206 -16.39 -15.53 6.19
CA ALA A 206 -16.25 -14.82 7.46
C ALA A 206 -15.82 -15.71 8.63
N GLU A 207 -16.27 -16.97 8.65
CA GLU A 207 -15.97 -17.94 9.70
C GLU A 207 -14.73 -18.81 9.38
N MET A 208 -14.16 -18.66 8.18
CA MET A 208 -12.99 -19.42 7.75
C MET A 208 -11.72 -18.80 8.33
N ASN A 209 -10.74 -19.65 8.69
CA ASN A 209 -9.40 -19.13 8.96
C ASN A 209 -8.72 -18.66 7.64
N PRO A 210 -7.66 -17.82 7.71
CA PRO A 210 -7.04 -17.26 6.51
C PRO A 210 -6.59 -18.29 5.47
N VAL A 211 -6.13 -19.47 5.92
CA VAL A 211 -5.67 -20.56 5.03
C VAL A 211 -6.83 -21.17 4.27
N GLU A 212 -7.93 -21.48 4.97
CA GLU A 212 -9.16 -22.00 4.36
C GLU A 212 -9.76 -20.99 3.38
N ALA A 213 -9.95 -19.74 3.81
CA ALA A 213 -10.52 -18.68 3.00
C ALA A 213 -9.73 -18.49 1.69
N MET A 214 -8.40 -18.38 1.77
CA MET A 214 -7.56 -18.18 0.59
C MET A 214 -7.54 -19.41 -0.33
N THR A 215 -7.55 -20.63 0.23
CA THR A 215 -7.52 -21.86 -0.56
C THR A 215 -8.84 -22.05 -1.32
N GLU A 216 -9.97 -21.85 -0.64
CA GLU A 216 -11.31 -21.95 -1.24
C GLU A 216 -11.49 -20.88 -2.32
N MET A 217 -11.07 -19.65 -2.04
CA MET A 217 -11.13 -18.55 -3.00
C MET A 217 -10.27 -18.80 -4.23
N LYS A 218 -9.03 -19.23 -4.02
CA LYS A 218 -8.12 -19.57 -5.11
C LYS A 218 -8.71 -20.66 -6.00
N LYS A 219 -9.24 -21.73 -5.41
CA LYS A 219 -9.88 -22.82 -6.13
C LYS A 219 -11.04 -22.33 -6.99
N ARG A 220 -11.88 -21.43 -6.49
CA ARG A 220 -13.02 -20.91 -7.27
C ARG A 220 -12.57 -19.98 -8.40
N ILE A 221 -11.64 -19.08 -8.13
CA ILE A 221 -11.11 -18.15 -9.14
C ILE A 221 -10.42 -18.91 -10.28
N GLU A 222 -9.61 -19.92 -9.96
CA GLU A 222 -8.88 -20.72 -10.97
C GLU A 222 -9.81 -21.52 -11.91
N ASN A 223 -11.06 -21.78 -11.48
CA ASN A 223 -12.06 -22.46 -12.30
C ASN A 223 -12.93 -21.50 -13.12
N THR A 224 -12.55 -20.22 -13.20
CA THR A 224 -13.30 -19.17 -13.90
C THR A 224 -12.37 -18.41 -14.82
N LYS A 225 -12.90 -17.86 -15.92
CA LYS A 225 -12.12 -17.09 -16.89
C LYS A 225 -11.75 -15.71 -16.36
N ASP A 226 -12.67 -15.07 -15.64
CA ASP A 226 -12.51 -13.73 -15.09
C ASP A 226 -13.36 -13.50 -13.84
N ASN A 227 -13.18 -12.34 -13.20
CA ASN A 227 -13.89 -11.98 -11.98
C ASN A 227 -15.41 -11.85 -12.19
N THR A 228 -15.87 -11.55 -13.42
CA THR A 228 -17.31 -11.44 -13.72
C THR A 228 -17.94 -12.82 -13.67
N GLU A 229 -17.34 -13.81 -14.34
CA GLU A 229 -17.77 -15.20 -14.28
C GLU A 229 -17.70 -15.74 -12.85
N PHE A 230 -16.62 -15.44 -12.13
CA PHE A 230 -16.47 -15.82 -10.73
C PHE A 230 -17.61 -15.30 -9.85
N LEU A 231 -17.88 -13.99 -9.86
CA LEU A 231 -18.94 -13.40 -9.03
C LEU A 231 -20.35 -13.89 -9.41
N LEU A 232 -20.57 -14.22 -10.68
CA LEU A 232 -21.83 -14.80 -11.16
C LEU A 232 -21.99 -16.28 -10.78
N SER A 233 -20.89 -17.04 -10.71
CA SER A 233 -20.89 -18.46 -10.32
C SER A 233 -21.26 -18.67 -8.84
N MET A 234 -21.17 -17.63 -8.02
CA MET A 234 -21.50 -17.66 -6.59
C MET A 234 -23.01 -17.71 -6.28
N ASN A 235 -23.79 -18.34 -7.14
CA ASN A 235 -25.21 -18.60 -6.88
C ASN A 235 -25.35 -19.76 -5.88
N GLY A 236 -25.91 -19.43 -4.71
CA GLY A 236 -26.88 -20.29 -4.05
C GLY A 236 -28.25 -20.07 -4.66
#